data_AF-A0A424TIK9-F1
#
_entry.id   AF-A0A424TIK9-F1
#
_cell.length_a   1.000
_cell.length_b   1.000
_cell.length_c   1.000
_cell.angle_alpha   90.00
_cell.angle_beta   90.00
_cell.angle_gamma   90.00
#
_symmetry.space_group_name_H-M   'P 1'
#
loop_
_entity.id
_entity.type
_entity.pdbx_description
1 polymer ?
#
loop_
_entity_poly.entity_id
_entity_poly.type
_entity_poly.pdbx_seq_one_letter_code
_entity_poly.pdbx_strand_id
1 'polypeptide(L)'
;MSFSLNEVHMTLRKALCGRGLAFGVADDFGAVGARLSSGNEQDGVAAILAHDNQSLIALLHRVETTMASLSSDAPLDGLLERRLAEHLSGRPFPRARACAISEASWQQALDLSHLTYVPETEASRLGGAGAGTNDND
;
A
#
# COMPACT_ATOMS: atom_id res chain seq x y z
N MET A 1 10.32 -12.84 8.90
CA MET A 1 11.13 -11.70 9.39
C MET A 1 10.25 -10.77 10.24
N SER A 2 10.83 -9.86 11.04
CA SER A 2 10.04 -8.92 11.84
C SER A 2 10.24 -7.46 11.43
N PHE A 3 9.15 -6.77 11.09
CA PHE A 3 9.14 -5.38 10.64
C PHE A 3 8.19 -4.53 11.49
N SER A 4 8.37 -3.21 11.46
CA SER A 4 7.32 -2.32 11.98
C SER A 4 6.14 -2.28 10.99
N LEU A 5 4.91 -2.08 11.48
CA LEU A 5 3.74 -1.99 10.59
C LEU A 5 3.87 -0.82 9.59
N ASN A 6 4.46 0.30 10.02
CA ASN A 6 4.70 1.45 9.16
C ASN A 6 5.71 1.13 8.04
N GLU A 7 6.76 0.37 8.34
CA GLU A 7 7.73 -0.06 7.33
C GLU A 7 7.07 -0.96 6.28
N VAL A 8 6.22 -1.90 6.70
CA VAL A 8 5.46 -2.75 5.78
C VAL A 8 4.51 -1.91 4.92
N HIS A 9 3.73 -1.01 5.53
CA HIS A 9 2.79 -0.14 4.83
C HIS A 9 3.52 0.71 3.80
N MET A 10 4.56 1.44 4.19
CA MET A 10 5.26 2.37 3.30
C MET A 10 5.97 1.64 2.16
N THR A 11 6.61 0.49 2.43
CA THR A 11 7.25 -0.31 1.38
C THR A 11 6.23 -0.90 0.42
N LEU A 12 5.15 -1.48 0.92
CA LEU A 12 4.10 -2.07 0.08
C LEU A 12 3.36 -1.01 -0.74
N ARG A 13 3.04 0.15 -0.16
CA ARG A 13 2.47 1.29 -0.90
C ARG A 13 3.36 1.70 -2.07
N LYS A 14 4.67 1.85 -1.83
CA LYS A 14 5.64 2.15 -2.90
C LYS A 14 5.68 1.05 -3.95
N ALA A 15 5.70 -0.22 -3.55
CA ALA A 15 5.66 -1.35 -4.46
C ALA A 15 4.43 -1.31 -5.39
N LEU A 16 3.25 -1.05 -4.82
CA LEU A 16 2.00 -0.93 -5.56
C LEU A 16 2.01 0.26 -6.53
N CYS A 17 2.50 1.43 -6.09
CA CYS A 17 2.72 2.56 -6.99
C CYS A 17 3.72 2.24 -8.11
N GLY A 18 4.79 1.52 -7.80
CA GLY A 18 5.84 1.14 -8.75
C GLY A 18 5.35 0.23 -9.87
N ARG A 19 4.31 -0.58 -9.61
CA ARG A 19 3.58 -1.33 -10.65
C ARG A 19 2.37 -0.57 -11.24
N GLY A 20 2.28 0.74 -11.04
CA GLY A 20 1.29 1.62 -11.67
C GLY A 20 -0.10 1.66 -11.00
N LEU A 21 -0.25 1.21 -9.75
CA LEU A 21 -1.50 1.39 -9.01
C LEU A 21 -1.66 2.86 -8.57
N ALA A 22 -2.88 3.39 -8.64
CA ALA A 22 -3.17 4.75 -8.19
C ALA A 22 -2.84 4.94 -6.70
N PHE A 23 -2.29 6.10 -6.34
CA PHE A 23 -1.74 6.35 -5.00
C PHE A 23 -2.72 6.05 -3.85
N GLY A 24 -3.98 6.50 -3.95
CA GLY A 24 -4.97 6.27 -2.89
C GLY A 24 -5.23 4.78 -2.65
N VAL A 25 -5.48 4.05 -3.73
CA VAL A 25 -5.69 2.59 -3.69
C VAL A 25 -4.44 1.87 -3.18
N ALA A 26 -3.25 2.32 -3.58
CA ALA A 26 -1.98 1.80 -3.08
C ALA A 26 -1.76 2.08 -1.59
N ASP A 27 -2.21 3.21 -1.09
CA ASP A 27 -2.13 3.55 0.35
C ASP A 27 -3.05 2.65 1.17
N ASP A 28 -4.29 2.46 0.73
CA ASP A 28 -5.26 1.57 1.38
C ASP A 28 -4.76 0.13 1.44
N PHE A 29 -4.30 -0.42 0.32
CA PHE A 29 -3.79 -1.79 0.30
C PHE A 29 -2.43 -1.95 0.96
N GLY A 30 -1.60 -0.90 1.01
CA GLY A 30 -0.40 -0.87 1.83
C GLY A 30 -0.72 -1.01 3.32
N ALA A 31 -1.70 -0.24 3.80
CA ALA A 31 -2.21 -0.31 5.16
C ALA A 31 -2.84 -1.68 5.49
N VAL A 32 -3.65 -2.22 4.58
CA VAL A 32 -4.28 -3.55 4.73
C VAL A 32 -3.24 -4.67 4.77
N GLY A 33 -2.24 -4.64 3.89
CA GLY A 33 -1.14 -5.60 3.91
C GLY A 33 -0.38 -5.56 5.23
N ALA A 34 -0.09 -4.38 5.76
CA ALA A 34 0.52 -4.23 7.08
C ALA A 34 -0.35 -4.83 8.20
N ARG A 35 -1.66 -4.55 8.22
CA ARG A 35 -2.59 -5.13 9.20
C ARG A 35 -2.63 -6.65 9.12
N LEU A 36 -2.66 -7.22 7.91
CA LEU A 36 -2.63 -8.67 7.69
C LEU A 36 -1.32 -9.29 8.21
N SER A 37 -0.21 -8.58 8.07
CA SER A 37 1.08 -9.03 8.56
C SER A 37 1.27 -8.92 10.07
N SER A 38 0.38 -8.22 10.79
CA SER A 38 0.47 -8.04 12.24
C SER A 38 0.46 -9.39 12.98
N GLY A 39 1.48 -9.65 13.80
CA GLY A 39 1.64 -10.94 14.48
C GLY A 39 2.24 -12.01 13.57
N ASN A 40 1.94 -13.28 13.86
CA ASN A 40 2.55 -14.45 13.19
C ASN A 40 1.60 -15.17 12.22
N GLU A 41 0.44 -14.60 11.91
CA GLU A 41 -0.64 -15.37 11.29
C GLU A 41 -0.56 -15.41 9.76
N GLN A 42 -0.08 -14.34 9.10
CA GLN A 42 -0.11 -14.29 7.64
C GLN A 42 0.94 -13.36 7.03
N ASP A 43 1.43 -13.74 5.84
CA ASP A 43 2.22 -12.86 4.99
C ASP A 43 1.27 -11.91 4.21
N GLY A 44 0.92 -10.78 4.84
CA GLY A 44 0.09 -9.74 4.23
C GLY A 44 0.71 -9.09 2.99
N VAL A 45 2.03 -9.05 2.87
CA VAL A 45 2.72 -8.55 1.67
C VAL A 45 2.45 -9.47 0.50
N ALA A 46 2.68 -10.78 0.68
CA ALA A 46 2.40 -11.78 -0.34
C ALA A 46 0.92 -11.79 -0.74
N ALA A 47 0.01 -11.70 0.25
CA ALA A 47 -1.43 -11.70 0.00
C ALA A 47 -1.87 -10.56 -0.93
N ILE A 48 -1.33 -9.35 -0.73
CA ILE A 48 -1.62 -8.20 -1.58
C ILE A 48 -0.95 -8.32 -2.94
N LEU A 49 0.33 -8.69 -2.99
CA LEU A 49 1.06 -8.79 -4.26
C LEU A 49 0.55 -9.90 -5.18
N ALA A 50 -0.16 -10.91 -4.65
CA ALA A 50 -0.82 -11.95 -5.43
C ALA A 50 -1.97 -11.42 -6.32
N HIS A 51 -2.47 -10.21 -6.07
CA HIS A 51 -3.54 -9.60 -6.86
C HIS A 51 -2.95 -8.59 -7.85
N ASP A 52 -3.46 -8.55 -9.07
CA ASP A 52 -3.17 -7.47 -10.02
C ASP A 52 -3.89 -6.16 -9.65
N ASN A 53 -3.57 -5.06 -10.35
CA ASN A 53 -4.15 -3.75 -10.07
C ASN A 53 -5.67 -3.69 -10.28
N GLN A 54 -6.20 -4.35 -11.32
CA GLN A 54 -7.64 -4.35 -11.61
C GLN A 54 -8.41 -5.11 -10.53
N SER A 55 -7.86 -6.24 -10.09
CA SER A 55 -8.42 -7.05 -9.01
C SER A 55 -8.47 -6.27 -7.69
N LEU A 56 -7.43 -5.50 -7.35
CA LEU A 56 -7.42 -4.65 -6.17
C LEU A 56 -8.44 -3.50 -6.25
N ILE A 57 -8.54 -2.82 -7.39
CA ILE A 57 -9.52 -1.74 -7.61
C ILE A 57 -10.95 -2.28 -7.51
N ALA A 58 -11.23 -3.41 -8.16
CA ALA A 58 -12.53 -4.06 -8.11
C ALA A 58 -12.90 -4.50 -6.67
N LEU A 59 -11.92 -4.99 -5.91
CA LEU A 59 -12.10 -5.33 -4.51
C LEU A 59 -12.45 -4.10 -3.66
N LEU A 60 -11.74 -2.99 -3.83
CA LEU A 60 -12.03 -1.74 -3.11
C LEU A 60 -13.47 -1.28 -3.37
N HIS A 61 -13.84 -1.15 -4.64
CA HIS A 61 -15.19 -0.74 -5.02
C HIS A 61 -16.27 -1.67 -4.46
N ARG A 62 -16.02 -2.99 -4.47
CA ARG A 62 -16.96 -3.97 -3.92
C ARG A 62 -17.15 -3.80 -2.42
N VAL A 63 -16.06 -3.62 -1.66
CA VAL A 63 -16.14 -3.41 -0.21
C VAL A 63 -16.84 -2.09 0.11
N GLU A 64 -16.51 -1.00 -0.59
CA GLU A 64 -17.18 0.29 -0.41
C GLU A 64 -18.68 0.20 -0.70
N THR A 65 -19.07 -0.47 -1.79
CA THR A 65 -20.47 -0.67 -2.17
C THR A 65 -21.22 -1.47 -1.11
N THR A 66 -20.60 -2.55 -0.60
CA THR A 66 -21.16 -3.36 0.48
C THR A 66 -21.32 -2.55 1.77
N MET A 67 -20.33 -1.74 2.13
CA MET A 67 -20.39 -0.88 3.32
C MET A 67 -21.43 0.25 3.21
N ALA A 68 -21.68 0.76 2.00
CA ALA A 68 -22.67 1.80 1.74
C ALA A 68 -24.11 1.24 1.67
N SER A 69 -24.28 -0.07 1.49
CA SER A 69 -25.58 -0.72 1.47
C SER A 69 -26.25 -0.63 2.84
N LEU A 70 -27.50 -0.16 2.88
CA LEU A 70 -28.32 -0.12 4.11
C LEU A 70 -28.69 -1.52 4.62
N SER A 71 -28.53 -2.56 3.78
CA SER A 71 -28.69 -3.96 4.12
C SER A 71 -27.32 -4.56 4.43
N SER A 72 -26.88 -4.41 5.68
CA SER A 72 -25.53 -4.75 6.17
C SER A 72 -25.22 -6.27 6.26
N ASP A 73 -26.04 -7.12 5.63
CA ASP A 73 -25.98 -8.59 5.76
C ASP A 73 -25.24 -9.26 4.60
N ALA A 74 -24.76 -8.52 3.60
CA ALA A 74 -23.92 -9.08 2.56
C ALA A 74 -22.57 -9.52 3.19
N PRO A 75 -22.24 -10.82 3.19
CA PRO A 75 -21.10 -11.30 3.94
C PRO A 75 -19.79 -10.90 3.25
N LEU A 76 -18.84 -10.42 4.06
CA LEU A 76 -17.43 -10.27 3.67
C LEU A 76 -16.72 -11.60 3.96
N ASP A 77 -16.81 -12.54 3.03
CA ASP A 77 -16.33 -13.92 3.22
C ASP A 77 -14.79 -14.00 3.21
N GLY A 78 -14.12 -13.06 2.53
CA GLY A 78 -12.67 -13.01 2.44
C GLY A 78 -12.00 -12.32 3.64
N LEU A 79 -10.91 -12.89 4.15
CA LEU A 79 -10.09 -12.22 5.17
C LEU A 79 -9.55 -10.86 4.67
N LEU A 80 -9.14 -10.78 3.41
CA LEU A 80 -8.67 -9.54 2.79
C LEU A 80 -9.77 -8.48 2.73
N GLU A 81 -11.00 -8.88 2.38
CA GLU A 81 -12.17 -7.99 2.30
C GLU A 81 -12.53 -7.44 3.68
N ARG A 82 -12.54 -8.31 4.69
CA ARG A 82 -12.77 -7.90 6.09
C ARG A 82 -11.72 -6.90 6.55
N ARG A 83 -10.43 -7.16 6.29
CA ARG A 83 -9.35 -6.24 6.68
C ARG A 83 -9.41 -4.91 5.94
N LEU A 84 -9.84 -4.91 4.68
CA LEU A 84 -10.10 -3.69 3.94
C LEU A 84 -11.26 -2.90 4.56
N ALA A 85 -12.39 -3.55 4.87
CA ALA A 85 -13.52 -2.89 5.52
C ALA A 85 -13.15 -2.31 6.90
N GLU A 86 -12.32 -3.01 7.67
CA GLU A 86 -11.80 -2.50 8.95
C GLU A 86 -10.91 -1.26 8.76
N HIS A 87 -10.08 -1.25 7.73
CA HIS A 87 -9.24 -0.10 7.40
C HIS A 87 -10.11 1.10 6.98
N LEU A 88 -11.05 0.91 6.06
CA LEU A 88 -11.95 1.96 5.58
C LEU A 88 -12.89 2.51 6.67
N SER A 89 -13.25 1.67 7.65
CA SER A 89 -14.04 2.10 8.83
C SER A 89 -13.19 2.77 9.92
N GLY A 90 -11.89 2.97 9.71
CA GLY A 90 -11.01 3.66 10.63
C GLY A 90 -10.69 2.85 11.90
N ARG A 91 -10.79 1.52 11.87
CA ARG A 91 -10.39 0.70 13.04
C ARG A 91 -8.94 1.00 13.41
N PRO A 92 -8.59 1.10 14.70
CA PRO A 92 -7.21 1.30 15.12
C PRO A 92 -6.27 0.22 14.57
N PHE A 93 -5.04 0.58 14.23
CA PHE A 93 -4.02 -0.40 13.85
C PHE A 93 -3.66 -1.31 15.03
N PRO A 94 -3.36 -2.59 14.77
CA PRO A 94 -2.76 -3.46 15.78
C PRO A 94 -1.46 -2.87 16.33
N ARG A 95 -1.12 -3.22 17.58
CA ARG A 95 0.14 -2.81 18.22
C ARG A 95 1.28 -3.82 18.02
N ALA A 96 0.97 -5.01 17.52
CA ALA A 96 1.96 -6.05 17.29
C ALA A 96 2.83 -5.71 16.07
N ARG A 97 4.09 -6.15 16.10
CA ARG A 97 4.98 -6.08 14.93
C ARG A 97 4.49 -7.03 13.84
N ALA A 98 4.89 -6.75 12.60
CA ALA A 98 4.67 -7.69 11.51
C ALA A 98 5.72 -8.80 11.59
N CYS A 99 5.33 -10.08 11.67
CA CYS A 99 6.30 -11.16 11.96
C CYS A 99 6.25 -12.40 11.03
N ALA A 100 5.31 -12.47 10.08
CA ALA A 100 5.15 -13.60 9.14
C ALA A 100 5.54 -13.30 7.67
N ILE A 101 6.22 -12.18 7.40
CA ILE A 101 6.61 -11.82 6.04
C ILE A 101 7.82 -12.66 5.60
N SER A 102 7.67 -13.34 4.47
CA SER A 102 8.70 -14.16 3.83
C SER A 102 9.74 -13.30 3.11
N GLU A 103 10.96 -13.83 2.95
CA GLU A 103 12.04 -13.12 2.25
C GLU A 103 11.69 -12.84 0.79
N ALA A 104 11.05 -13.82 0.14
CA ALA A 104 10.63 -13.70 -1.25
C ALA A 104 9.59 -12.59 -1.47
N SER A 105 8.54 -12.52 -0.64
CA SER A 105 7.50 -11.49 -0.79
C SER A 105 8.05 -10.10 -0.45
N TRP A 106 8.92 -10.01 0.54
CA TRP A 106 9.59 -8.76 0.89
C TRP A 106 10.50 -8.27 -0.23
N GLN A 107 11.34 -9.16 -0.79
CA GLN A 107 12.21 -8.80 -1.90
C GLN A 107 11.40 -8.35 -3.13
N GLN A 108 10.31 -9.05 -3.45
CA GLN A 108 9.41 -8.65 -4.53
C GLN A 108 8.83 -7.24 -4.30
N ALA A 109 8.43 -6.91 -3.06
CA ALA A 109 7.97 -5.57 -2.73
C ALA A 109 9.07 -4.52 -2.91
N LEU A 110 10.31 -4.82 -2.51
CA LEU A 110 11.45 -3.93 -2.70
C LEU A 110 11.73 -3.68 -4.19
N ASP A 111 11.77 -4.73 -5.01
CA ASP A 111 12.02 -4.63 -6.45
C ASP A 111 11.00 -3.72 -7.14
N LEU A 112 9.71 -3.92 -6.83
CA LEU A 112 8.64 -3.05 -7.33
C LEU A 112 8.75 -1.63 -6.79
N SER A 113 9.13 -1.46 -5.51
CA SER A 113 9.29 -0.14 -4.91
C SER A 113 10.36 0.70 -5.61
N HIS A 114 11.40 0.04 -6.17
CA HIS A 114 12.45 0.74 -6.90
C HIS A 114 11.94 1.44 -8.16
N LEU A 115 10.84 0.98 -8.73
CA LEU A 115 10.20 1.60 -9.91
C LEU A 115 9.56 2.96 -9.59
N THR A 116 9.43 3.32 -8.31
CA THR A 116 8.98 4.66 -7.89
C THR A 116 10.10 5.69 -7.81
N TYR A 117 11.36 5.27 -7.88
CA TYR A 117 12.47 6.21 -7.90
C TYR A 117 12.58 6.85 -9.28
N VAL A 118 12.54 8.18 -9.30
CA VAL A 118 13.05 8.93 -10.45
C VAL A 118 14.58 8.75 -10.41
N PRO A 119 15.22 8.23 -11.48
CA PRO A 119 16.67 8.16 -11.52
C PRO A 119 17.24 9.58 -11.37
N GLU A 120 18.28 9.74 -10.54
CA GLU A 120 19.05 10.98 -10.47
C GLU A 120 19.74 11.24 -11.82
N THR A 121 18.99 11.74 -12.79
CA THR A 121 19.54 12.20 -14.05
C THR A 121 20.12 13.59 -13.84
N GLU A 122 21.27 13.84 -14.46
CA GLU A 122 21.98 15.13 -14.44
C GLU A 122 21.08 16.31 -14.89
N ALA A 123 20.07 16.01 -15.71
CA ALA A 123 19.01 16.94 -16.10
C ALA A 123 18.18 17.48 -14.91
N SER A 124 17.97 16.69 -13.86
CA SER A 124 17.26 17.13 -12.64
C SER A 124 18.10 18.07 -11.77
N ARG A 125 19.44 18.06 -11.91
CA ARG A 125 20.35 19.03 -11.28
C ARG A 125 20.40 20.34 -12.05
N LEU A 126 20.44 20.29 -13.39
CA LEU A 126 20.46 21.48 -14.26
C LEU A 126 19.17 22.30 -14.22
N GLY A 127 18.03 21.66 -13.95
CA GLY A 127 16.73 22.34 -13.77
C GLY A 127 16.48 22.87 -12.36
N GLY A 128 17.46 22.81 -11.45
CA GLY A 128 17.34 23.26 -10.06
C GLY A 128 16.78 24.68 -9.97
N ALA A 129 15.57 24.79 -9.44
CA ALA A 129 14.89 26.04 -9.14
C ALA A 129 15.70 26.85 -8.12
N GLY A 130 16.51 27.80 -8.60
CA GLY A 130 17.35 28.59 -7.72
C GLY A 130 18.34 29.52 -8.43
N ALA A 131 17.85 30.44 -9.26
CA ALA A 131 18.56 31.69 -9.57
C ALA A 131 17.56 32.74 -10.04
N GLY A 132 16.63 33.12 -9.16
CA GLY A 132 15.85 34.34 -9.34
C GLY A 132 16.78 35.55 -9.16
N THR A 133 17.49 35.94 -10.22
CA THR A 133 18.01 37.30 -10.34
C THR A 133 16.82 38.20 -10.68
N ASN A 134 16.04 38.55 -9.67
CA ASN A 134 15.06 39.61 -9.81
C ASN A 134 15.84 40.93 -9.81
N ASP A 135 16.17 41.36 -11.03
CA ASP A 135 16.60 42.69 -11.39
C ASP A 135 15.46 43.65 -11.07
N ASN A 136 15.53 44.31 -9.92
CA ASN A 136 14.63 45.41 -9.59
C ASN A 136 15.31 46.70 -10.05
N ASP A 137 14.92 47.17 -11.24
CA ASP A 137 15.04 48.57 -11.69
C ASP A 137 14.04 49.46 -10.93
#